data_AF-A0A5P9I082-F1
#
_entry.id   AF-A0A5P9I082-F1
#
_cell.length_a   1.000
_cell.length_b   1.000
_cell.length_c   1.000
_cell.angle_alpha   90.00
_cell.angle_beta   90.00
_cell.angle_gamma   90.00
#
_symmetry.space_group_name_H-M   'P 1'
#
loop_
_entity.id
_entity.type
_entity.pdbx_description
1 polymer ?
#
loop_
_entity_poly.entity_id
_entity_poly.type
_entity_poly.pdbx_seq_one_letter_code
_entity_poly.pdbx_strand_id
1 'polypeptide(L)'
;MTTTRRFIGLTALTLTLALSGCTQFPELDNGTSLETRRAPYPDLLPVEDLRARVAAPRASEQTTRMLEARVAALRARAARLRGSVIDGTSRARLDRKITIDVPQ
;
A
#
# COMPACT_ATOMS: atom_id res chain seq x y z
N MET A 1 -19.50 29.82 11.83
CA MET A 1 -18.21 29.87 12.57
C MET A 1 -17.64 28.49 12.96
N THR A 2 -18.41 27.40 12.97
CA THR A 2 -17.92 26.03 13.30
C THR A 2 -17.17 25.34 12.16
N THR A 3 -17.53 25.64 10.90
CA THR A 3 -16.93 25.03 9.70
C THR A 3 -15.48 25.49 9.49
N THR A 4 -15.20 26.78 9.71
CA THR A 4 -13.85 27.37 9.59
C THR A 4 -12.87 26.75 10.58
N ARG A 5 -13.31 26.47 11.82
CA ARG A 5 -12.48 25.82 12.85
C ARG A 5 -12.14 24.36 12.50
N ARG A 6 -13.05 23.67 11.81
CA ARG A 6 -12.84 22.28 11.34
C ARG A 6 -11.88 22.22 10.16
N PHE A 7 -11.95 23.18 9.23
CA PHE A 7 -11.01 23.28 8.12
C PHE A 7 -9.58 23.60 8.60
N ILE A 8 -9.42 24.54 9.53
CA ILE A 8 -8.11 24.87 10.10
C ILE A 8 -7.47 23.66 10.79
N GLY A 9 -8.27 22.87 11.53
CA GLY A 9 -7.77 21.65 12.19
C GLY A 9 -7.32 20.57 11.21
N LEU A 10 -8.06 20.38 10.10
CA LEU A 10 -7.69 19.41 9.08
C LEU A 10 -6.40 19.81 8.35
N THR A 11 -6.27 21.08 7.97
CA THR A 11 -5.08 21.60 7.29
C THR A 11 -3.85 21.52 8.20
N ALA A 12 -3.98 21.87 9.48
CA ALA A 12 -2.90 21.77 10.46
C ALA A 12 -2.44 20.31 10.66
N LEU A 13 -3.38 19.35 10.70
CA LEU A 13 -3.05 17.93 10.81
C LEU A 13 -2.33 17.39 9.58
N THR A 14 -2.76 17.77 8.37
CA THR A 14 -2.06 17.36 7.14
C THR A 14 -0.66 17.96 7.05
N LEU A 15 -0.46 19.19 7.53
CA LEU A 15 0.84 19.85 7.53
C LEU A 15 1.82 19.18 8.49
N THR A 16 1.38 18.82 9.70
CA THR A 16 2.24 18.13 10.68
C THR A 16 2.63 16.72 10.23
N LEU A 17 1.72 15.99 9.59
CA LEU A 17 2.03 14.68 9.00
C LEU A 17 3.03 14.81 7.83
N ALA A 18 2.88 15.81 6.98
CA ALA A 18 3.82 16.06 5.87
C ALA A 18 5.24 16.39 6.38
N LEU A 19 5.36 17.15 7.48
CA LEU A 19 6.66 17.49 8.07
C LEU A 19 7.33 16.30 8.79
N SER A 20 6.57 15.33 9.30
CA SER A 20 7.13 14.12 9.94
C SER A 20 7.90 13.19 9.00
N GLY A 21 7.74 13.35 7.68
CA GLY A 21 8.55 12.63 6.68
C GLY A 21 9.92 13.28 6.43
N CYS A 22 10.12 14.52 6.86
CA CYS A 22 11.37 15.27 6.71
C CYS A 22 12.28 15.13 7.94
N THR A 23 12.28 13.97 8.61
CA THR A 23 13.26 13.72 9.67
C THR A 23 14.64 13.49 9.09
N GLN A 24 15.67 14.00 9.77
CA GLN A 24 17.06 13.80 9.40
C GLN A 24 17.36 12.30 9.28
N PHE A 25 17.79 11.86 8.10
CA PHE A 25 18.33 10.52 7.90
C PHE A 25 19.55 10.39 8.83
N PRO A 26 19.64 9.34 9.67
CA PRO A 26 20.80 9.16 10.51
C PRO A 26 22.03 8.99 9.61
N GLU A 27 23.06 9.82 9.81
CA GLU A 27 24.33 9.70 9.09
C GLU A 27 25.00 8.36 9.45
N LEU A 28 24.77 7.34 8.61
CA LEU A 28 25.42 6.03 8.73
C LEU A 28 26.92 6.08 8.45
N ASP A 29 27.40 7.14 7.79
CA ASP A 29 28.82 7.30 7.46
C ASP A 29 29.71 7.38 8.70
N ASN A 30 29.15 7.89 9.81
CA ASN A 30 29.84 8.03 11.10
C ASN A 30 29.92 6.68 11.85
N GLY A 31 29.09 5.70 11.48
CA GLY A 31 29.00 4.39 12.14
C GLY A 31 29.93 3.32 11.56
N THR A 32 30.56 3.58 10.42
CA THR A 32 31.46 2.62 9.76
C THR A 32 32.91 3.07 9.86
N SER A 33 33.73 2.30 10.58
CA SER A 33 35.18 2.54 10.63
C SER A 33 35.84 2.28 9.27
N LEU A 34 37.02 2.85 9.03
CA LEU A 34 37.81 2.58 7.82
C LEU A 34 38.15 1.08 7.68
N GLU A 35 38.36 0.40 8.81
CA GLU A 35 38.56 -1.05 8.86
C GLU A 35 37.31 -1.80 8.41
N THR A 36 36.11 -1.40 8.87
CA THR A 36 34.83 -1.99 8.43
C THR A 36 34.61 -1.81 6.93
N ARG A 37 35.03 -0.68 6.34
CA ARG A 37 34.88 -0.44 4.90
C ARG A 37 35.86 -1.27 4.05
N ARG A 38 37.00 -1.68 4.63
CA ARG A 38 38.00 -2.54 3.97
C ARG A 38 37.82 -4.03 4.27
N ALA A 39 36.91 -4.37 5.17
CA ALA A 39 36.64 -5.74 5.53
C ALA A 39 36.17 -6.53 4.30
N PRO A 40 36.58 -7.81 4.17
CA PRO A 40 36.07 -8.67 3.12
C PRO A 40 34.55 -8.81 3.22
N TYR A 41 33.90 -8.91 2.07
CA TYR A 41 32.46 -9.15 2.01
C TYR A 41 32.14 -10.52 2.65
N PRO A 42 31.05 -10.64 3.42
CA PRO A 42 30.70 -11.91 4.03
C PRO A 42 30.34 -12.96 2.97
N ASP A 43 30.59 -14.23 3.31
CA ASP A 43 30.16 -15.35 2.48
C ASP A 43 28.62 -15.42 2.44
N LEU A 44 28.08 -15.48 1.23
CA LEU A 44 26.65 -15.59 1.01
C LEU A 44 26.21 -17.05 1.18
N LEU A 45 25.31 -17.28 2.13
CA LEU A 45 24.68 -18.59 2.30
C LEU A 45 23.51 -18.76 1.32
N PRO A 46 23.30 -19.98 0.79
CA PRO A 46 22.10 -20.31 0.03
C PRO A 46 20.82 -19.99 0.82
N VAL A 47 19.81 -19.44 0.15
CA VAL A 47 18.55 -19.02 0.79
C VAL A 47 17.86 -20.18 1.51
N GLU A 48 17.95 -21.40 0.98
CA GLU A 48 17.29 -22.56 1.57
C GLU A 48 17.92 -22.96 2.93
N ASP A 49 19.25 -22.79 3.07
CA ASP A 49 19.94 -23.03 4.35
C ASP A 49 19.52 -22.03 5.42
N LEU A 50 19.20 -20.80 5.02
CA LEU A 50 18.66 -19.77 5.92
C LEU A 50 17.22 -20.10 6.31
N ARG A 51 16.40 -20.55 5.36
CA ARG A 51 14.98 -20.89 5.62
C ARG A 51 14.83 -22.07 6.57
N ALA A 52 15.71 -23.06 6.50
CA ALA A 52 15.71 -24.19 7.44
C ALA A 52 16.00 -23.76 8.89
N ARG A 53 16.70 -22.64 9.10
CA ARG A 53 17.12 -22.13 10.41
C ARG A 53 16.14 -21.14 11.03
N VAL A 54 15.19 -20.63 10.25
CA VAL A 54 14.23 -19.62 10.69
C VAL A 54 12.89 -20.28 10.99
N ALA A 55 12.31 -19.96 12.14
CA ALA A 55 10.97 -20.42 12.48
C ALA A 55 9.95 -19.93 11.44
N ALA A 56 8.95 -20.77 11.13
CA ALA A 56 7.89 -20.39 10.22
C ALA A 56 7.26 -19.04 10.64
N PRO A 57 7.05 -18.10 9.70
CA PRO A 57 6.42 -16.83 10.01
C PRO A 57 5.07 -17.08 10.67
N ARG A 58 4.88 -16.56 11.89
CA ARG A 58 3.60 -16.62 12.59
C ARG A 58 2.95 -15.25 12.55
N ALA A 59 1.69 -15.21 12.14
CA ALA A 59 0.88 -14.01 12.33
C ALA A 59 0.69 -13.79 13.83
N SER A 60 0.96 -12.57 14.30
CA SER A 60 0.52 -12.16 15.63
C SER A 60 -1.00 -12.00 15.64
N GLU A 61 -1.61 -12.06 16.83
CA GLU A 61 -3.04 -11.79 16.96
C GLU A 61 -3.44 -10.43 16.38
N GLN A 62 -2.60 -9.42 16.57
CA GLN A 62 -2.81 -8.08 16.01
C GLN A 62 -2.88 -8.12 14.49
N THR A 63 -1.94 -8.83 13.83
CA THR A 63 -1.93 -8.98 12.37
C THR A 63 -3.20 -9.68 11.89
N THR A 64 -3.62 -10.74 12.59
CA THR A 64 -4.86 -11.45 12.26
C THR A 64 -6.08 -10.53 12.34
N ARG A 65 -6.24 -9.79 13.44
CA ARG A 65 -7.36 -8.84 13.61
C ARG A 65 -7.36 -7.74 12.55
N MET A 66 -6.18 -7.22 12.18
CA MET A 66 -6.05 -6.22 11.10
C MET A 66 -6.48 -6.79 9.74
N LEU A 67 -6.12 -8.04 9.44
CA LEU A 67 -6.53 -8.70 8.20
C LEU A 67 -8.04 -8.95 8.16
N GLU A 68 -8.62 -9.42 9.27
CA GLU A 68 -10.07 -9.61 9.38
C GLU A 68 -10.85 -8.31 9.14
N ALA A 69 -10.41 -7.20 9.75
CA ALA A 69 -11.01 -5.89 9.55
C ALA A 69 -10.93 -5.44 8.08
N ARG A 70 -9.79 -5.66 7.43
CA ARG A 70 -9.61 -5.36 6.00
C ARG A 70 -10.53 -6.21 5.12
N VAL A 71 -10.63 -7.50 5.39
CA VAL A 71 -11.52 -8.42 4.67
C VAL A 71 -12.98 -7.97 4.82
N ALA A 72 -13.41 -7.60 6.02
CA ALA A 72 -14.76 -7.09 6.26
C ALA A 72 -15.03 -5.81 5.44
N ALA A 73 -14.09 -4.85 5.45
CA ALA A 73 -14.21 -3.61 4.68
C ALA A 73 -14.29 -3.86 3.16
N LEU A 74 -13.48 -4.80 2.64
CA LEU A 74 -13.50 -5.19 1.24
C LEU A 74 -14.83 -5.85 0.85
N ARG A 75 -15.36 -6.75 1.69
CA ARG A 75 -16.67 -7.38 1.47
C ARG A 75 -17.79 -6.36 1.47
N ALA A 76 -17.76 -5.39 2.39
CA ALA A 76 -18.74 -4.30 2.43
C ALA A 76 -18.64 -3.43 1.17
N ARG A 77 -17.43 -3.09 0.71
CA ARG A 77 -17.24 -2.37 -0.55
C ARG A 77 -17.78 -3.15 -1.74
N ALA A 78 -17.49 -4.44 -1.84
CA ALA A 78 -18.00 -5.29 -2.89
C ALA A 78 -19.54 -5.33 -2.88
N ALA A 79 -20.17 -5.43 -1.70
CA ALA A 79 -21.62 -5.40 -1.59
C ALA A 79 -22.23 -4.11 -2.17
N ARG A 80 -21.62 -2.95 -1.92
CA ARG A 80 -22.06 -1.68 -2.53
C ARG A 80 -21.89 -1.65 -4.04
N LEU A 81 -20.86 -2.31 -4.56
CA LEU A 81 -20.54 -2.33 -6.00
C LEU A 81 -21.33 -3.37 -6.80
N ARG A 82 -22.00 -4.33 -6.16
CA ARG A 82 -22.78 -5.38 -6.84
C ARG A 82 -24.05 -4.87 -7.54
N GLY A 83 -24.44 -3.60 -7.35
CA GLY A 83 -25.55 -2.99 -8.09
C GLY A 83 -25.22 -2.75 -9.57
N SER A 84 -26.23 -2.39 -10.38
CA SER A 84 -26.00 -2.03 -11.77
C SER A 84 -25.24 -0.71 -11.86
N VAL A 85 -23.94 -0.78 -12.14
CA VAL A 85 -23.06 0.40 -12.34
C VAL A 85 -23.35 1.11 -13.66
N ILE A 86 -23.99 0.41 -14.60
CA ILE A 86 -24.34 0.91 -15.94
C ILE A 86 -25.86 0.97 -16.03
N ASP A 87 -26.40 2.11 -16.45
CA ASP A 87 -27.84 2.25 -16.69
C ASP A 87 -28.28 1.42 -17.91
N GLY A 88 -29.59 1.20 -18.05
CA GLY A 88 -30.13 0.37 -19.12
C GLY A 88 -29.77 0.87 -20.53
N THR A 89 -29.71 2.19 -20.73
CA THR A 89 -29.39 2.77 -22.05
C THR A 89 -27.92 2.55 -22.40
N SER A 90 -27.02 2.73 -21.43
CA SER A 90 -25.59 2.48 -21.61
C SER A 90 -25.31 0.98 -21.82
N ARG A 91 -26.05 0.08 -21.17
CA ARG A 91 -25.93 -1.36 -21.41
C ARG A 91 -26.41 -1.74 -22.81
N ALA A 92 -27.56 -1.23 -23.25
CA ALA A 92 -28.05 -1.45 -24.62
C ALA A 92 -27.10 -0.91 -25.70
N ARG A 93 -26.34 0.16 -25.40
CA ARG A 93 -25.29 0.66 -26.30
C ARG A 93 -24.10 -0.29 -26.39
N LEU A 94 -23.68 -0.90 -25.28
CA LEU A 94 -22.56 -1.85 -25.25
C LEU A 94 -22.91 -3.18 -25.93
N ASP A 95 -24.15 -3.63 -25.81
CA ASP A 95 -24.63 -4.86 -26.46
C ASP A 95 -24.79 -4.70 -27.98
N ARG A 96 -24.71 -3.47 -28.51
CA ARG A 96 -24.79 -3.20 -29.94
C ARG A 96 -23.49 -3.56 -30.63
N LYS A 97 -23.55 -4.51 -31.57
CA LYS A 97 -22.43 -4.85 -32.45
C LYS A 97 -21.97 -3.61 -33.24
N ILE A 98 -20.67 -3.32 -33.21
CA ILE A 98 -20.04 -2.27 -34.01
C ILE A 98 -19.35 -2.94 -35.20
N THR A 99 -19.74 -2.54 -36.41
CA THR A 99 -19.00 -2.86 -37.64
C THR A 99 -18.11 -1.66 -37.95
N ILE A 100 -16.79 -1.85 -37.97
CA ILE A 100 -15.85 -0.85 -38.46
C ILE A 100 -15.74 -1.09 -39.96
N ASP A 101 -16.25 -0.14 -40.75
CA ASP A 101 -16.01 -0.12 -42.18
C ASP A 101 -14.59 0.40 -42.42
N VAL A 102 -13.74 -0.43 -43.03
CA VAL A 102 -12.38 -0.05 -43.41
C VAL A 102 -12.45 0.36 -44.88
N PRO A 103 -12.28 1.66 -45.20
CA PRO A 103 -12.28 2.10 -46.59
C PRO A 103 -11.13 1.39 -47.33
N GLN A 104 -11.46 0.85 -48.51
CA GLN A 104 -10.48 0.27 -49.44
C GLN A 104 -9.63 1.35 -50.09
#